data_AF-A2FPA8-F1
#
_entry.id   AF-A2FPA8-F1
#
_cell.length_a   1.000
_cell.length_b   1.000
_cell.length_c   1.000
_cell.angle_alpha   90.00
_cell.angle_beta   90.00
_cell.angle_gamma   90.00
#
_symmetry.space_group_name_H-M   'P 1'
#
loop_
_entity.id
_entity.type
_entity.pdbx_description
1 polymer ?
#
loop_
_entity_poly.entity_id
_entity_poly.type
_entity_poly.pdbx_seq_one_letter_code
_entity_poly.pdbx_strand_id
1 'polypeptide(L)'
;MVSGGGGSAEWEASIGGHGGGLVGASGVSDCTHGYVCPDIISTGGTQTFGGIASKIGRFGGLDGRFGIVSLHKTSSDHGGLGGNGYWSGATLNYAGAGGGGSSFVSGFPNCIALNSSENENPSETNSSVHYSGISFMSPSMQQGNTTMPLYYKRNSIGIGNRSRGAIRITILNYIPSCKNSFYSFKTSNMFVFILINET
;
A
#
# COMPACT_ATOMS: atom_id res chain seq x y z
N MET A 1 -1.16 8.84 -6.44
CA MET A 1 -0.43 9.68 -5.45
C MET A 1 -0.28 9.05 -4.07
N VAL A 2 -1.22 8.22 -3.60
CA VAL A 2 -1.03 7.38 -2.40
C VAL A 2 -1.57 5.97 -2.65
N SER A 3 -0.93 4.94 -2.13
CA SER A 3 -1.42 3.55 -2.15
C SER A 3 -0.86 2.76 -0.96
N GLY A 4 -1.48 1.61 -0.68
CA GLY A 4 -1.04 0.63 0.31
C GLY A 4 -2.11 -0.46 0.47
N GLY A 5 -1.80 -1.56 1.15
CA GLY A 5 -2.77 -2.59 1.47
C GLY A 5 -2.13 -3.81 2.14
N GLY A 6 -2.81 -4.39 3.11
CA GLY A 6 -2.38 -5.65 3.75
C GLY A 6 -2.90 -6.87 2.98
N GLY A 7 -2.18 -7.99 3.07
CA GLY A 7 -2.64 -9.28 2.57
C GLY A 7 -3.66 -9.93 3.48
N SER A 8 -4.44 -10.86 2.93
CA SER A 8 -5.40 -11.67 3.68
C SER A 8 -4.83 -13.04 4.06
N ALA A 9 -5.53 -13.71 4.97
CA ALA A 9 -5.25 -15.08 5.38
C ALA A 9 -6.56 -15.86 5.37
N GLU A 10 -6.48 -17.15 5.03
CA GLU A 10 -7.64 -18.04 5.01
C GLU A 10 -7.77 -18.87 6.30
N TRP A 11 -6.70 -19.56 6.70
CA TRP A 11 -6.72 -20.49 7.83
C TRP A 11 -6.32 -19.83 9.15
N GLU A 12 -6.69 -20.45 10.28
CA GLU A 12 -6.57 -19.86 11.61
C GLU A 12 -5.12 -19.51 11.98
N ALA A 13 -4.15 -20.35 11.61
CA ALA A 13 -2.73 -20.08 11.84
C ALA A 13 -2.06 -19.28 10.70
N SER A 14 -2.79 -18.96 9.62
CA SER A 14 -2.30 -18.12 8.53
C SER A 14 -2.36 -16.64 8.95
N ILE A 15 -1.32 -15.88 8.60
CA ILE A 15 -1.21 -14.45 8.91
C ILE A 15 -0.88 -13.69 7.62
N GLY A 16 -1.80 -12.82 7.20
CA GLY A 16 -1.58 -11.95 6.05
C GLY A 16 -0.49 -10.91 6.33
N GLY A 17 0.31 -10.61 5.31
CA GLY A 17 1.38 -9.63 5.42
C GLY A 17 0.84 -8.20 5.60
N HIS A 18 1.38 -7.43 6.53
CA HIS A 18 0.99 -6.03 6.69
C HIS A 18 1.50 -5.17 5.52
N GLY A 19 0.71 -4.17 5.15
CA GLY A 19 1.13 -3.10 4.22
C GLY A 19 1.61 -1.86 4.98
N GLY A 20 1.56 -0.69 4.32
CA GLY A 20 1.82 0.60 4.95
C GLY A 20 3.29 1.02 4.96
N GLY A 21 4.20 0.26 4.34
CA GLY A 21 5.62 0.61 4.23
C GLY A 21 6.13 0.56 2.79
N LEU A 22 7.41 0.91 2.61
CA LEU A 22 8.10 0.82 1.32
C LEU A 22 8.11 -0.61 0.75
N VAL A 23 8.12 -1.59 1.66
CA VAL A 23 8.02 -3.01 1.36
C VAL A 23 6.86 -3.56 2.19
N GLY A 24 5.96 -4.29 1.55
CA GLY A 24 4.94 -5.05 2.26
C GLY A 24 5.55 -6.27 2.93
N ALA A 25 5.00 -6.71 4.06
CA ALA A 25 5.51 -7.91 4.72
C ALA A 25 5.06 -9.18 4.01
N SER A 26 5.81 -10.26 4.22
CA SER A 26 5.42 -11.59 3.76
C SER A 26 4.22 -12.11 4.55
N GLY A 27 3.38 -12.92 3.89
CA GLY A 27 2.38 -13.75 4.54
C GLY A 27 3.02 -14.98 5.18
N VAL A 28 2.38 -15.48 6.25
CA VAL A 28 2.73 -16.73 6.93
C VAL A 28 1.60 -17.73 6.68
N SER A 29 1.92 -18.86 6.06
CA SER A 29 0.90 -19.84 5.65
C SER A 29 0.86 -21.03 6.61
N ASP A 30 -0.35 -21.35 7.07
CA ASP A 30 -0.68 -22.64 7.67
C ASP A 30 -0.92 -23.66 6.56
N CYS A 31 -0.14 -24.73 6.49
CA CYS A 31 -0.32 -25.73 5.43
C CYS A 31 -1.00 -27.03 5.88
N THR A 32 -1.17 -27.21 7.20
CA THR A 32 -1.70 -28.45 7.79
C THR A 32 -2.51 -28.21 9.06
N HIS A 33 -3.36 -27.18 9.06
CA HIS A 33 -4.35 -26.87 10.09
C HIS A 33 -3.73 -26.76 11.49
N GLY A 34 -3.09 -25.63 11.74
CA GLY A 34 -2.32 -25.32 12.94
C GLY A 34 -0.81 -25.47 12.77
N TYR A 35 -0.30 -25.77 11.57
CA TYR A 35 1.13 -25.94 11.30
C TYR A 35 1.63 -24.93 10.26
N VAL A 36 2.48 -24.00 10.72
CA VAL A 36 3.10 -22.97 9.88
C VAL A 36 4.20 -23.58 9.04
N CYS A 37 4.16 -23.31 7.74
CA CYS A 37 5.07 -23.92 6.76
C CYS A 37 6.02 -22.86 6.20
N PRO A 38 7.28 -22.81 6.69
CA PRO A 38 8.20 -21.72 6.37
C PRO A 38 8.61 -21.68 4.89
N ASP A 39 8.54 -22.81 4.19
CA ASP A 39 8.88 -22.91 2.77
C ASP A 39 7.76 -22.42 1.83
N ILE A 40 6.55 -22.18 2.37
CA ILE A 40 5.42 -21.64 1.63
C ILE A 40 5.39 -20.12 1.84
N ILE A 41 6.05 -19.42 0.92
CA ILE A 41 6.34 -18.00 1.03
C ILE A 41 5.42 -17.22 0.10
N SER A 42 4.90 -16.12 0.61
CA SER A 42 4.25 -15.08 -0.17
C SER A 42 4.83 -13.74 0.25
N THR A 43 5.77 -13.19 -0.51
CA THR A 43 6.41 -11.93 -0.12
C THR A 43 5.48 -10.75 -0.36
N GLY A 44 5.73 -9.64 0.31
CA GLY A 44 5.07 -8.39 -0.04
C GLY A 44 5.68 -7.71 -1.27
N GLY A 45 4.95 -6.74 -1.81
CA GLY A 45 5.43 -5.89 -2.90
C GLY A 45 6.53 -4.92 -2.45
N THR A 46 7.34 -4.45 -3.39
CA THR A 46 8.40 -3.46 -3.18
C THR A 46 8.06 -2.15 -3.89
N GLN A 47 9.02 -1.23 -4.05
CA GLN A 47 8.80 -0.02 -4.85
C GLN A 47 8.93 -0.24 -6.37
N THR A 48 9.43 -1.40 -6.80
CA THR A 48 9.75 -1.65 -8.21
C THR A 48 9.17 -2.95 -8.76
N PHE A 49 8.63 -3.83 -7.92
CA PHE A 49 7.98 -5.08 -8.36
C PHE A 49 7.00 -5.61 -7.31
N GLY A 50 6.07 -6.45 -7.75
CA GLY A 50 5.11 -7.14 -6.89
C GLY A 50 5.74 -8.25 -6.06
N GLY A 51 5.01 -8.73 -5.05
CA GLY A 51 5.47 -9.84 -4.21
C GLY A 51 5.67 -11.14 -4.99
N ILE A 52 6.52 -12.03 -4.48
CA ILE A 52 6.83 -13.32 -5.09
C ILE A 52 6.12 -14.42 -4.31
N ALA A 53 5.42 -15.31 -5.01
CA ALA A 53 4.70 -16.44 -4.42
C ALA A 53 5.41 -17.76 -4.69
N SER A 54 5.50 -18.63 -3.68
CA SER A 54 5.88 -20.03 -3.84
C SER A 54 5.00 -20.72 -4.89
N LYS A 55 5.61 -21.60 -5.71
CA LYS A 55 4.93 -22.37 -6.76
C LYS A 55 4.75 -23.85 -6.39
N ILE A 56 4.65 -24.14 -5.09
CA ILE A 56 4.78 -25.51 -4.55
C ILE A 56 3.41 -26.16 -4.40
N GLY A 57 3.17 -27.23 -5.15
CA GLY A 57 1.98 -28.08 -5.01
C GLY A 57 0.66 -27.30 -5.00
N ARG A 58 -0.24 -27.66 -4.08
CA ARG A 58 -1.55 -26.99 -3.90
C ARG A 58 -1.46 -25.54 -3.42
N PHE A 59 -0.30 -25.13 -2.88
CA PHE A 59 -0.02 -23.76 -2.45
C PHE A 59 0.58 -22.91 -3.56
N GLY A 60 0.71 -23.44 -4.78
CA GLY A 60 1.22 -22.69 -5.90
C GLY A 60 0.43 -21.39 -6.10
N GLY A 61 1.13 -20.27 -6.06
CA GLY A 61 0.52 -18.94 -6.07
C GLY A 61 0.94 -18.08 -7.27
N LEU A 62 0.50 -16.82 -7.26
CA LEU A 62 0.82 -15.82 -8.28
C LEU A 62 1.57 -14.65 -7.68
N ASP A 63 2.54 -14.18 -8.46
CA ASP A 63 3.30 -12.99 -8.09
C ASP A 63 2.42 -11.74 -8.20
N GLY A 64 2.70 -10.76 -7.36
CA GLY A 64 1.99 -9.50 -7.34
C GLY A 64 2.22 -8.66 -8.60
N ARG A 65 1.34 -7.70 -8.85
CA ARG A 65 1.42 -6.77 -9.99
C ARG A 65 1.34 -5.34 -9.50
N PHE A 66 1.60 -4.41 -10.40
CA PHE A 66 1.39 -2.99 -10.13
C PHE A 66 -0.09 -2.72 -9.86
N GLY A 67 -0.40 -2.03 -8.76
CA GLY A 67 -1.74 -1.56 -8.41
C GLY A 67 -2.78 -2.64 -8.07
N ILE A 68 -2.57 -3.91 -8.46
CA ILE A 68 -3.58 -4.96 -8.39
C ILE A 68 -2.99 -6.32 -8.01
N VAL A 69 -3.70 -7.04 -7.16
CA VAL A 69 -3.41 -8.44 -6.83
C VAL A 69 -3.65 -9.38 -8.01
N SER A 70 -2.78 -10.37 -8.18
CA SER A 70 -2.99 -11.47 -9.13
C SER A 70 -3.94 -12.53 -8.58
N LEU A 71 -4.87 -12.99 -9.42
CA LEU A 71 -5.86 -14.03 -9.09
C LEU A 71 -5.73 -15.25 -10.02
N HIS A 72 -5.81 -16.45 -9.44
CA HIS A 72 -5.80 -17.71 -10.19
C HIS A 72 -7.12 -17.92 -10.95
N LYS A 73 -7.14 -17.70 -12.27
CA LYS A 73 -8.38 -17.85 -13.08
C LYS A 73 -9.07 -19.21 -12.95
N THR A 74 -8.33 -20.25 -12.57
CA THR A 74 -8.80 -21.64 -12.54
C THR A 74 -8.83 -22.25 -11.15
N SER A 75 -8.37 -21.55 -10.10
CA SER A 75 -8.45 -22.10 -8.75
C SER A 75 -9.86 -21.90 -8.22
N SER A 76 -10.45 -22.97 -7.68
CA SER A 76 -11.70 -22.88 -6.92
C SER A 76 -11.48 -22.36 -5.50
N ASP A 77 -10.22 -22.33 -5.05
CA ASP A 77 -9.81 -21.95 -3.71
C ASP A 77 -8.61 -21.00 -3.78
N HIS A 78 -8.89 -19.72 -3.55
CA HIS A 78 -7.94 -18.63 -3.71
C HIS A 78 -7.12 -18.33 -2.47
N GLY A 79 -7.36 -19.01 -1.36
CA GLY A 79 -6.63 -18.79 -0.13
C GLY A 79 -6.54 -17.34 0.33
N GLY A 80 -5.39 -17.00 0.92
CA GLY A 80 -4.96 -15.65 1.24
C GLY A 80 -4.48 -14.89 0.01
N LEU A 81 -5.20 -13.83 -0.32
CA LEU A 81 -4.90 -12.90 -1.39
C LEU A 81 -3.87 -11.86 -0.96
N GLY A 82 -2.95 -11.55 -1.87
CA GLY A 82 -2.01 -10.45 -1.70
C GLY A 82 -2.73 -9.12 -1.50
N GLY A 83 -2.17 -8.27 -0.64
CA GLY A 83 -2.63 -6.91 -0.46
C GLY A 83 -2.37 -6.11 -1.72
N ASN A 84 -3.36 -5.35 -2.18
CA ASN A 84 -3.11 -4.28 -3.15
C ASN A 84 -2.10 -3.28 -2.58
N GLY A 85 -1.57 -2.42 -3.43
CA GLY A 85 -0.56 -1.47 -3.02
C GLY A 85 -0.12 -0.65 -4.21
N TYR A 86 1.04 -0.01 -4.10
CA TYR A 86 1.72 0.48 -5.29
C TYR A 86 2.15 -0.70 -6.16
N TRP A 87 2.83 -1.65 -5.53
CA TRP A 87 2.99 -3.00 -6.02
C TRP A 87 2.30 -3.94 -5.03
N SER A 88 1.45 -4.83 -5.55
CA SER A 88 0.71 -5.76 -4.71
C SER A 88 1.65 -6.79 -4.09
N GLY A 89 1.23 -7.37 -2.96
CA GLY A 89 1.83 -8.59 -2.46
C GLY A 89 1.49 -9.79 -3.36
N ALA A 90 2.18 -10.90 -3.10
CA ALA A 90 1.88 -12.18 -3.72
C ALA A 90 0.61 -12.83 -3.14
N THR A 91 0.01 -13.72 -3.91
CA THR A 91 -1.16 -14.53 -3.55
C THR A 91 -0.77 -16.00 -3.52
N LEU A 92 -1.29 -16.76 -2.54
CA LEU A 92 -1.17 -18.22 -2.49
C LEU A 92 -2.56 -18.85 -2.52
N ASN A 93 -2.69 -20.01 -3.18
CA ASN A 93 -3.93 -20.80 -3.17
C ASN A 93 -4.08 -21.59 -1.86
N TYR A 94 -5.28 -22.18 -1.69
CA TYR A 94 -5.62 -23.04 -0.55
C TYR A 94 -5.35 -22.29 0.77
N ALA A 95 -4.93 -22.97 1.83
CA ALA A 95 -4.66 -22.39 3.14
C ALA A 95 -3.61 -21.24 3.22
N GLY A 96 -3.01 -20.84 2.10
CA GLY A 96 -1.95 -19.85 2.05
C GLY A 96 -2.34 -18.47 2.58
N ALA A 97 -1.34 -17.66 2.93
CA ALA A 97 -1.50 -16.26 3.28
C ALA A 97 -0.91 -15.35 2.20
N GLY A 98 -1.57 -14.22 1.93
CA GLY A 98 -1.10 -13.21 1.01
C GLY A 98 -0.05 -12.30 1.64
N GLY A 99 0.93 -11.87 0.84
CA GLY A 99 1.85 -10.80 1.24
C GLY A 99 1.17 -9.43 1.22
N GLY A 100 1.68 -8.47 1.98
CA GLY A 100 1.20 -7.09 1.94
C GLY A 100 1.65 -6.37 0.67
N GLY A 101 0.87 -5.42 0.18
CA GLY A 101 1.31 -4.50 -0.87
C GLY A 101 2.23 -3.42 -0.32
N SER A 102 3.17 -2.96 -1.15
CA SER A 102 3.95 -1.78 -0.85
C SER A 102 3.08 -0.53 -0.85
N SER A 103 3.51 0.47 -0.12
CA SER A 103 2.87 1.78 -0.09
C SER A 103 3.70 2.78 -0.89
N PHE A 104 3.00 3.71 -1.51
CA PHE A 104 3.60 4.84 -2.20
C PHE A 104 2.95 6.11 -1.69
N VAL A 105 3.74 7.15 -1.47
CA VAL A 105 3.25 8.51 -1.20
C VAL A 105 4.17 9.45 -1.97
N SER A 106 3.59 10.26 -2.86
CA SER A 106 4.39 11.18 -3.67
C SER A 106 5.18 12.17 -2.80
N GLY A 107 6.49 12.24 -3.00
CA GLY A 107 7.40 13.06 -2.18
C GLY A 107 7.85 12.41 -0.86
N PHE A 108 7.45 11.16 -0.58
CA PHE A 108 7.99 10.42 0.57
C PHE A 108 9.35 9.82 0.23
N PRO A 109 10.37 9.96 1.11
CA PRO A 109 11.70 9.43 0.85
C PRO A 109 11.70 7.93 0.50
N ASN A 110 12.52 7.57 -0.49
CA ASN A 110 12.70 6.20 -1.00
C ASN A 110 11.46 5.57 -1.67
N CYS A 111 10.35 6.29 -1.81
CA CYS A 111 9.34 5.90 -2.78
C CYS A 111 9.91 6.07 -4.19
N ILE A 112 9.53 5.19 -5.12
CA ILE A 112 9.91 5.29 -6.52
C ILE A 112 8.64 5.37 -7.34
N ALA A 113 8.44 6.49 -8.03
CA ALA A 113 7.29 6.73 -8.90
C ALA A 113 7.49 6.03 -10.26
N LEU A 114 6.40 5.83 -11.00
CA LEU A 114 6.45 5.45 -12.41
C LEU A 114 6.89 6.63 -13.27
N ASN A 115 7.47 6.33 -14.43
CA ASN A 115 7.86 7.36 -15.41
C ASN A 115 6.65 8.08 -16.02
N SER A 116 5.51 7.40 -16.21
CA SER A 116 4.28 8.01 -16.75
C SER A 116 3.03 7.21 -16.35
N SER A 117 1.86 7.69 -16.79
CA SER A 117 0.59 6.95 -16.66
C SER A 117 0.50 5.71 -17.56
N GLU A 118 1.32 5.64 -18.61
CA GLU A 118 1.14 4.68 -19.70
C GLU A 118 2.07 3.45 -19.58
N ASN A 119 2.98 3.43 -18.61
CA ASN A 119 3.85 2.28 -18.37
C ASN A 119 4.10 2.07 -16.88
N GLU A 120 4.24 0.81 -16.49
CA GLU A 120 4.54 0.38 -15.12
C GLU A 120 6.05 0.35 -14.84
N ASN A 121 6.88 1.04 -15.64
CA ASN A 121 8.32 1.10 -15.40
C ASN A 121 8.62 2.14 -14.31
N PRO A 122 9.34 1.73 -13.24
CA PRO A 122 9.81 2.65 -12.22
C PRO A 122 10.71 3.74 -12.80
N SER A 123 10.75 4.88 -12.12
CA SER A 123 11.57 6.03 -12.48
C SER A 123 13.05 5.67 -12.53
N GLU A 124 13.72 5.98 -13.64
CA GLU A 124 15.15 5.69 -13.82
C GLU A 124 16.03 6.47 -12.83
N THR A 125 15.53 7.62 -12.36
CA THR A 125 16.20 8.46 -11.36
C THR A 125 15.76 8.17 -9.93
N ASN A 126 14.94 7.13 -9.73
CA ASN A 126 14.31 6.79 -8.45
C ASN A 126 13.53 7.98 -7.85
N SER A 127 12.91 8.82 -8.69
CA SER A 127 12.12 9.95 -8.22
C SER A 127 10.95 9.48 -7.36
N SER A 128 10.79 10.06 -6.16
CA SER A 128 9.59 9.83 -5.33
C SER A 128 8.39 10.67 -5.76
N VAL A 129 8.56 11.60 -6.69
CA VAL A 129 7.51 12.51 -7.14
C VAL A 129 6.71 11.83 -8.25
N HIS A 130 5.39 11.75 -8.05
CA HIS A 130 4.44 11.24 -9.03
C HIS A 130 4.65 11.91 -10.40
N TYR A 131 4.51 11.16 -11.49
CA TYR A 131 4.75 11.64 -12.86
C TYR A 131 3.96 12.90 -13.25
N SER A 132 2.88 13.24 -12.52
CA SER A 132 2.15 14.49 -12.69
C SER A 132 2.84 15.72 -12.08
N GLY A 133 4.01 15.57 -11.45
CA GLY A 133 4.72 16.63 -10.72
C GLY A 133 4.16 16.97 -9.33
N ILE A 134 3.05 16.33 -8.91
CA ILE A 134 2.37 16.66 -7.65
C ILE A 134 2.95 15.81 -6.51
N SER A 135 3.33 16.43 -5.39
CA SER A 135 3.87 15.77 -4.20
C SER A 135 3.32 16.33 -2.90
N PHE A 136 3.48 15.57 -1.82
CA PHE A 136 3.19 16.04 -0.46
C PHE A 136 4.45 16.69 0.13
N MET A 137 4.30 17.81 0.84
CA MET A 137 5.42 18.58 1.40
C MET A 137 6.03 17.96 2.67
N SER A 138 5.25 17.22 3.44
CA SER A 138 5.71 16.55 4.67
C SER A 138 4.96 15.24 4.89
N PRO A 139 5.06 14.27 3.96
CA PRO A 139 4.38 13.00 4.08
C PRO A 139 4.96 12.16 5.22
N SER A 140 4.10 11.37 5.85
CA SER A 140 4.52 10.32 6.78
C SER A 140 3.84 9.01 6.39
N MET A 141 4.57 7.91 6.50
CA MET A 141 4.12 6.57 6.15
C MET A 141 4.41 5.64 7.34
N GLN A 142 3.42 4.85 7.74
CA GLN A 142 3.48 3.99 8.93
C GLN A 142 3.07 2.56 8.55
N GLN A 143 3.92 1.59 8.86
CA GLN A 143 3.65 0.18 8.58
C GLN A 143 2.53 -0.35 9.46
N GLY A 144 1.75 -1.30 8.95
CA GLY A 144 0.63 -1.90 9.68
C GLY A 144 1.02 -2.62 10.98
N ASN A 145 2.30 -2.97 11.16
CA ASN A 145 2.84 -3.59 12.36
C ASN A 145 3.47 -2.59 13.35
N THR A 146 3.42 -1.28 13.08
CA THR A 146 3.91 -0.26 14.01
C THR A 146 2.76 0.37 14.80
N THR A 147 3.13 1.04 15.89
CA THR A 147 2.16 1.81 16.68
C THR A 147 1.74 3.04 15.89
N MET A 148 0.43 3.23 15.73
CA MET A 148 -0.16 4.37 15.04
C MET A 148 -1.43 4.87 15.75
N PRO A 149 -1.85 6.12 15.51
CA PRO A 149 -3.12 6.62 16.01
C PRO A 149 -4.30 5.82 15.45
N LEU A 150 -5.19 5.33 16.31
CA LEU A 150 -6.36 4.56 15.85
C LEU A 150 -7.47 5.53 15.40
N TYR A 151 -8.16 5.16 14.32
CA TYR A 151 -9.13 6.05 13.66
C TYR A 151 -10.35 6.36 14.53
N TYR A 152 -10.73 5.47 15.45
CA TYR A 152 -11.98 5.60 16.22
C TYR A 152 -11.85 6.52 17.45
N LYS A 153 -10.62 6.89 17.87
CA LYS A 153 -10.41 7.80 19.01
C LYS A 153 -9.09 8.56 18.87
N ARG A 154 -9.14 9.89 18.85
CA ARG A 154 -8.00 10.81 18.59
C ARG A 154 -6.74 10.53 19.41
N ASN A 155 -6.91 10.17 20.68
CA ASN A 155 -5.79 9.93 21.62
C ASN A 155 -5.50 8.45 21.83
N SER A 156 -6.12 7.58 21.03
CA SER A 156 -5.85 6.15 21.10
C SER A 156 -4.73 5.79 20.14
N ILE A 157 -3.84 4.93 20.62
CA ILE A 157 -2.73 4.36 19.86
C ILE A 157 -2.88 2.85 19.87
N GLY A 158 -2.44 2.19 18.80
CA GLY A 158 -2.41 0.74 18.73
C GLY A 158 -1.60 0.27 17.53
N ILE A 159 -1.41 -1.04 17.42
CA ILE A 159 -0.70 -1.66 16.32
C ILE A 159 -1.68 -1.83 15.15
N GLY A 160 -1.43 -1.08 14.07
CA GLY A 160 -2.30 -1.07 12.90
C GLY A 160 -3.76 -0.72 13.22
N ASN A 161 -4.65 -1.13 12.33
CA ASN A 161 -6.10 -1.13 12.57
C ASN A 161 -6.57 -2.58 12.78
N ARG A 162 -6.31 -3.14 13.96
CA ARG A 162 -6.63 -4.55 14.27
C ARG A 162 -8.10 -4.86 13.93
N SER A 163 -8.31 -5.95 13.17
CA SER A 163 -9.63 -6.42 12.71
C SER A 163 -10.38 -5.47 11.76
N ARG A 164 -9.75 -4.39 11.27
CA ARG A 164 -10.32 -3.47 10.29
C ARG A 164 -9.22 -3.00 9.34
N GLY A 165 -9.10 -3.63 8.17
CA GLY A 165 -8.15 -3.26 7.13
C GLY A 165 -8.45 -1.90 6.50
N ALA A 166 -8.22 -0.81 7.23
CA ALA A 166 -8.47 0.55 6.79
C ALA A 166 -7.16 1.28 6.50
N ILE A 167 -7.10 1.93 5.35
CA ILE A 167 -6.06 2.90 4.99
C ILE A 167 -6.60 4.29 5.33
N ARG A 168 -5.80 5.11 5.99
CA ARG A 168 -6.18 6.49 6.32
C ARG A 168 -5.13 7.46 5.83
N ILE A 169 -5.55 8.38 4.97
CA ILE A 169 -4.79 9.58 4.64
C ILE A 169 -5.24 10.66 5.61
N THR A 170 -4.33 11.18 6.42
CA THR A 170 -4.62 12.26 7.39
C THR A 170 -3.73 13.45 7.08
N ILE A 171 -4.33 14.63 6.97
CA ILE A 171 -3.57 15.89 6.92
C ILE A 171 -3.16 16.21 8.36
N LEU A 172 -1.88 16.03 8.67
CA LEU A 172 -1.36 16.21 10.04
C LEU A 172 -1.16 17.69 10.40
N ASN A 173 -0.72 18.50 9.44
CA ASN A 173 -0.56 19.94 9.59
C ASN A 173 -0.89 20.62 8.25
N TYR A 174 -1.79 21.61 8.28
CA TYR A 174 -1.96 22.54 7.17
C TYR A 174 -1.02 23.71 7.41
N ILE A 175 0.12 23.72 6.71
CA ILE A 175 0.97 24.91 6.64
C ILE A 175 0.47 25.69 5.42
N PRO A 176 -0.23 26.83 5.57
CA PRO A 176 -0.58 27.65 4.43
C PRO A 176 0.72 28.14 3.78
N SER A 177 1.08 27.56 2.63
CA SER A 177 2.24 27.97 1.85
C SER A 177 2.02 29.30 1.13
N CYS A 178 0.77 29.75 1.01
CA CYS A 178 0.40 31.06 0.50
C CYS A 178 -0.10 31.93 1.65
N LYS A 179 0.70 32.94 2.07
CA LYS A 179 0.14 34.13 2.72
C LYS A 179 -0.62 34.94 1.67
N ASN A 180 -1.79 34.47 1.26
CA ASN A 180 -2.72 35.35 0.57
C ASN A 180 -3.18 36.38 1.60
N SER A 181 -2.73 37.62 1.43
CA SER A 181 -3.30 38.78 2.09
C SER A 181 -4.78 38.83 1.75
N PHE A 182 -5.63 38.31 2.64
CA PHE A 182 -7.07 38.34 2.52
C PHE A 182 -7.55 39.79 2.57
N TYR A 183 -7.65 40.45 1.42
CA TYR A 183 -8.60 41.54 1.28
C TYR A 183 -10.00 40.91 1.21
N SER A 184 -10.77 41.16 2.27
CA SER A 184 -12.17 40.77 2.43
C SER A 184 -13.01 41.21 1.22
N PHE A 185 -13.34 40.29 0.33
CA PHE A 185 -14.45 40.45 -0.60
C PHE A 185 -15.63 39.60 -0.13
N LYS A 186 -16.73 40.29 0.19
CA LYS A 186 -18.00 39.69 0.61
C LYS A 186 -18.58 38.83 -0.52
N THR A 187 -18.80 37.55 -0.19
CA THR A 187 -19.82 36.64 -0.72
C THR A 187 -20.13 36.67 -2.22
N SER A 188 -19.49 35.76 -2.95
CA SER A 188 -20.14 34.93 -3.97
C SER A 188 -19.28 33.68 -4.15
N ASN A 189 -19.88 32.49 -4.06
CA ASN A 189 -19.18 31.21 -4.19
C ASN A 189 -18.65 31.06 -5.63
N MET A 190 -17.45 31.58 -5.88
CA MET A 190 -16.69 31.29 -7.08
C MET A 190 -15.27 30.89 -6.65
N PHE A 191 -14.99 29.58 -6.63
CA PHE A 191 -13.64 29.08 -6.46
C PHE A 191 -12.89 29.28 -7.78
N VAL A 192 -12.09 30.33 -7.87
CA VAL A 192 -11.13 30.52 -8.96
C VAL A 192 -9.82 29.86 -8.54
N PHE A 193 -9.41 28.84 -9.29
CA PHE A 193 -8.08 28.26 -9.18
C PHE A 193 -7.16 28.98 -10.17
N ILE A 194 -6.11 29.63 -9.66
CA ILE A 194 -5.04 30.20 -10.50
C ILE A 194 -3.87 29.23 -10.45
N LEU A 195 -3.52 28.69 -11.61
CA LEU A 195 -2.30 27.92 -11.85
C LEU A 195 -1.13 28.90 -12.01
N ILE A 196 -0.12 28.79 -11.16
CA ILE A 196 1.15 29.50 -11.35
C ILE A 196 2.11 28.48 -11.95
N ASN A 197 2.64 28.81 -13.13
CA ASN A 197 3.65 28.04 -13.83
C ASN A 197 5.01 28.63 -13.43
N GLU A 198 5.89 27.85 -12.81
CA GLU A 198 7.26 28.30 -12.54
C GLU A 198 8.14 28.01 -13.76
N THR A 199 8.83 29.05 -14.23
CA THR A 199 9.76 29.07 -15.38
C THR A 199 11.09 28.42 -15.06
#